data_AF-A0ABD2FTU3-F1
#
_entry.id   AF-A0ABD2FTU3-F1
#
_cell.length_a   1.000
_cell.length_b   1.000
_cell.length_c   1.000
_cell.angle_alpha   90.00
_cell.angle_beta   90.00
_cell.angle_gamma   90.00
#
_symmetry.space_group_name_H-M   'P 1'
#
loop_
_entity.id
_entity.type
_entity.pdbx_description
1 polymer ?
#
loop_
_entity_poly.entity_id
_entity_poly.type
_entity_poly.pdbx_seq_one_letter_code
_entity_poly.pdbx_strand_id
1 'polypeptide(L)'
;MISTLQKTIRPVWAVRGLHKSAVAALKRPDPEDTVTASYGRFISEVKPQHLSSLVLHRSKRMVLDSIGVGLIGSTTDVFELALQHCQHMYAPDDISSVYGRRGSRLSPTLAAFVNGVATHSMDFDDTWHPATHPSGAVLPAVLALSDMMPNSKPSGPDFLLAFNVGIEIQGRLMRFSHEAHNIPKRFHPPSVVGTMGSAAACARLLSLDHSQCSHALAIAASLSGAPMANAATQSKPLHIGNASRLGLEAALLASRGLEASPLVLDAVAGVAGFDAFYEDYVPEPLESPNDGHVFLLEEQDMGFKRFPAHLGMHWVADAAASVHKLLVGLGPGTVSPSQVQRHPAQSPQIKVHQQAIPRI
;
A
#
# COMPACT_ATOMS: atom_id res chain seq x y z
N MET A 1 48.16 -5.70 18.87
CA MET A 1 47.61 -5.03 20.07
C MET A 1 46.26 -4.45 19.68
N ILE A 2 45.07 -4.81 20.15
CA ILE A 2 44.50 -5.57 21.29
C ILE A 2 43.05 -5.82 20.74
N SER A 3 42.51 -7.01 20.53
CA SER A 3 42.22 -8.12 21.47
C SER A 3 41.56 -7.69 22.78
N THR A 4 40.36 -7.09 22.74
CA THR A 4 39.38 -7.24 23.82
C THR A 4 38.01 -6.75 23.37
N LEU A 5 37.14 -7.68 22.94
CA LEU A 5 35.66 -7.61 23.08
C LEU A 5 34.97 -8.93 22.68
N GLN A 6 35.72 -10.04 22.69
CA GLN A 6 35.16 -11.39 22.74
C GLN A 6 35.26 -11.89 24.17
N LYS A 7 34.14 -11.85 24.91
CA LYS A 7 33.73 -12.75 26.02
C LYS A 7 32.73 -12.04 26.92
N THR A 8 31.44 -12.22 26.64
CA THR A 8 30.42 -12.69 27.60
C THR A 8 29.07 -12.78 26.89
N ILE A 9 28.85 -13.86 26.14
CA ILE A 9 27.51 -14.33 25.78
C ILE A 9 27.42 -15.74 26.35
N ARG A 10 26.70 -15.89 27.46
CA ARG A 10 26.25 -17.21 27.93
C ARG A 10 25.05 -17.62 27.06
N PRO A 11 24.99 -18.85 26.55
CA PRO A 11 23.81 -19.32 25.84
C PRO A 11 22.73 -19.62 26.89
N VAL A 12 21.75 -18.72 27.05
CA VAL A 12 20.52 -19.06 27.76
C VAL A 12 19.61 -19.73 26.75
N TRP A 13 19.70 -21.06 26.66
CA TRP A 13 18.64 -21.89 26.08
C TRP A 13 17.43 -21.82 27.02
N ALA A 14 16.65 -20.76 26.91
CA ALA A 14 15.31 -20.74 27.47
C ALA A 14 14.41 -21.53 26.52
N VAL A 15 14.21 -22.80 26.85
CA VAL A 15 13.12 -23.63 26.31
C VAL A 15 11.80 -22.92 26.62
N ARG A 16 11.32 -22.08 25.71
CA ARG A 16 9.95 -21.59 25.75
C ARG A 16 9.08 -22.68 25.15
N GLY A 17 8.33 -23.33 26.04
CA GLY A 17 7.37 -24.35 25.68
C GLY A 17 6.39 -23.80 24.64
N LEU A 18 6.50 -24.33 23.42
CA LEU A 18 5.38 -24.36 22.49
C LEU A 18 4.17 -24.91 23.26
N HIS A 19 3.06 -24.16 23.25
CA HIS A 19 1.81 -24.61 23.82
C HIS A 19 1.47 -25.97 23.18
N LYS A 20 1.50 -27.06 23.96
CA LYS A 20 1.42 -28.44 23.45
C LYS A 20 0.17 -28.73 22.60
N SER A 21 -0.86 -27.90 22.71
CA SER A 21 -2.07 -27.97 21.89
C SER A 21 -1.94 -27.40 20.47
N ALA A 22 -0.94 -26.56 20.17
CA ALA A 22 -0.71 -26.02 18.82
C ALA A 22 0.13 -26.96 17.92
N VAL A 23 0.82 -27.93 18.54
CA VAL A 23 1.78 -28.83 17.88
C VAL A 23 1.12 -30.11 17.36
N ALA A 24 -0.06 -30.49 17.87
CA ALA A 24 -0.67 -31.79 17.60
C ALA A 24 -1.68 -31.85 16.44
N ALA A 25 -2.00 -30.74 15.76
CA ALA A 25 -3.19 -30.69 14.89
C ALA A 25 -2.96 -30.67 13.37
N LEU A 26 -1.75 -30.50 12.83
CA LEU A 26 -1.58 -30.40 11.37
C LEU A 26 -0.29 -31.11 10.95
N LYS A 27 -0.38 -32.01 9.95
CA LYS A 27 0.74 -32.24 9.04
C LYS A 27 1.00 -30.90 8.38
N ARG A 28 1.90 -30.11 8.97
CA ARG A 28 2.29 -28.83 8.39
C ARG A 28 3.18 -29.15 7.18
N PRO A 29 2.95 -28.53 6.01
CA PRO A 29 3.96 -28.52 4.96
C PRO A 29 5.28 -27.99 5.56
N ASP A 30 6.41 -28.43 5.02
CA ASP A 30 7.69 -27.87 5.45
C ASP A 30 7.63 -26.35 5.28
N PRO A 31 8.26 -25.56 6.17
CA PRO A 31 8.19 -24.10 6.11
C PRO A 31 8.55 -23.51 4.75
N GLU A 32 9.32 -24.24 3.93
CA GLU A 32 9.73 -23.84 2.58
C GLU A 32 8.66 -24.04 1.49
N ASP A 33 7.53 -24.68 1.82
CA ASP A 33 6.43 -25.02 0.90
C ASP A 33 5.14 -24.21 1.14
N THR A 34 5.14 -23.24 2.06
CA THR A 34 3.94 -22.46 2.39
C THR A 34 3.77 -21.26 1.44
N VAL A 35 2.54 -20.79 1.28
CA VAL A 35 2.26 -19.56 0.50
C VAL A 35 2.99 -18.39 1.15
N THR A 36 2.93 -18.26 2.48
CA THR A 36 3.63 -17.19 3.21
C THR A 36 5.14 -17.21 2.94
N ALA A 37 5.78 -18.37 3.00
CA ALA A 37 7.22 -18.49 2.80
C ALA A 37 7.63 -18.24 1.35
N SER A 38 6.81 -18.62 0.37
CA SER A 38 7.05 -18.34 -1.05
C SER A 38 7.12 -16.83 -1.32
N TYR A 39 6.27 -16.03 -0.65
CA TYR A 39 6.31 -14.57 -0.73
C TYR A 39 7.54 -13.99 -0.02
N GLY A 40 7.88 -14.50 1.17
CA GLY A 40 9.10 -14.10 1.87
C GLY A 40 10.36 -14.35 1.05
N ARG A 41 10.44 -15.51 0.40
CA ARG A 41 11.52 -15.89 -0.53
C ARG A 41 11.60 -14.91 -1.70
N PHE A 42 10.49 -14.67 -2.40
CA PHE A 42 10.44 -13.73 -3.52
C PHE A 42 10.94 -12.34 -3.13
N ILE A 43 10.47 -11.79 -2.02
CA ILE A 43 10.89 -10.47 -1.52
C ILE A 43 12.40 -10.44 -1.30
N SER A 44 12.99 -11.49 -0.70
CA SER A 44 14.42 -11.51 -0.41
C SER A 44 15.31 -11.75 -1.64
N GLU A 45 14.84 -12.51 -2.63
CA GLU A 45 15.68 -13.00 -3.74
C GLU A 45 15.60 -12.15 -5.00
N VAL A 46 14.57 -11.31 -5.15
CA VAL A 46 14.38 -10.50 -6.36
C VAL A 46 15.46 -9.43 -6.51
N LYS A 47 15.94 -9.24 -7.75
CA LYS A 47 17.08 -8.41 -8.10
C LYS A 47 16.69 -7.33 -9.11
N PRO A 48 17.45 -6.22 -9.22
CA PRO A 48 17.15 -5.16 -10.18
C PRO A 48 17.07 -5.63 -11.63
N GLN A 49 17.87 -6.65 -11.99
CA GLN A 49 17.88 -7.23 -13.34
C GLN A 49 16.58 -7.92 -13.76
N HIS A 50 15.72 -8.30 -12.79
CA HIS A 50 14.41 -8.90 -13.09
C HIS A 50 13.36 -7.84 -13.49
N LEU A 51 13.66 -6.55 -13.33
CA LEU A 51 12.78 -5.47 -13.77
C LEU A 51 13.04 -5.18 -15.26
N SER A 52 12.04 -5.39 -16.11
CA SER A 52 12.18 -4.97 -17.51
C SER A 52 12.20 -3.44 -17.65
N SER A 53 12.55 -2.99 -18.85
CA SER A 53 12.46 -1.58 -19.23
C SER A 53 11.02 -1.04 -19.16
N LEU A 54 10.01 -1.86 -19.42
CA LEU A 54 8.59 -1.47 -19.35
C LEU A 54 8.15 -1.25 -17.90
N VAL A 55 8.48 -2.19 -17.01
CA VAL A 55 8.22 -2.04 -15.56
C VAL A 55 8.92 -0.79 -15.05
N LEU A 56 10.22 -0.63 -15.30
CA LEU A 56 10.97 0.56 -14.90
C LEU A 56 10.35 1.87 -15.42
N HIS A 57 9.86 1.89 -16.66
CA HIS A 57 9.17 3.05 -17.22
C HIS A 57 7.88 3.36 -16.45
N ARG A 58 7.04 2.35 -16.21
CA ARG A 58 5.77 2.50 -15.47
C ARG A 58 6.02 2.93 -14.02
N SER A 59 6.96 2.32 -13.31
CA SER A 59 7.28 2.68 -11.92
C SER A 59 7.77 4.12 -11.79
N LYS A 60 8.61 4.60 -12.73
CA LYS A 60 9.05 6.01 -12.71
C LYS A 60 7.90 6.99 -12.87
N ARG A 61 6.89 6.65 -13.69
CA ARG A 61 5.67 7.46 -13.83
C ARG A 61 4.85 7.46 -12.54
N MET A 62 4.68 6.30 -11.91
CA MET A 62 3.99 6.16 -10.62
C MET A 62 4.66 6.99 -9.52
N VAL A 63 5.99 6.93 -9.42
CA VAL A 63 6.76 7.73 -8.46
C VAL A 63 6.58 9.23 -8.72
N LEU A 64 6.71 9.65 -9.98
CA LEU A 64 6.54 11.06 -10.35
C LEU A 64 5.13 11.59 -10.03
N ASP A 65 4.10 10.82 -10.39
CA ASP A 65 2.70 11.15 -10.13
C ASP A 65 2.43 11.25 -8.62
N SER A 66 2.85 10.25 -7.85
CA SER A 66 2.66 10.20 -6.40
C SER A 66 3.34 11.36 -5.66
N ILE A 67 4.54 11.78 -6.10
CA ILE A 67 5.19 12.99 -5.56
C ILE A 67 4.36 14.22 -5.92
N GLY A 68 3.92 14.35 -7.18
CA GLY A 68 3.12 15.49 -7.63
C GLY A 68 1.82 15.66 -6.84
N VAL A 69 1.03 14.58 -6.72
CA VAL A 69 -0.23 14.60 -5.97
C VAL A 69 0.00 14.74 -4.46
N GLY A 70 1.10 14.21 -3.92
CA GLY A 70 1.49 14.41 -2.53
C GLY A 70 1.88 15.86 -2.22
N LEU A 71 2.55 16.54 -3.15
CA LEU A 71 2.92 17.95 -2.98
C LEU A 71 1.69 18.86 -2.98
N ILE A 72 0.76 18.70 -3.92
CA ILE A 72 -0.51 19.46 -3.88
C ILE A 72 -1.36 19.06 -2.67
N GLY A 73 -1.39 17.77 -2.32
CA GLY A 73 -2.11 17.28 -1.15
C GLY A 73 -1.59 17.79 0.20
N SER A 74 -0.32 18.21 0.26
CA SER A 74 0.27 18.85 1.45
C SER A 74 -0.32 20.23 1.77
N THR A 75 -1.21 20.76 0.93
CA THR A 75 -1.94 22.02 1.17
C THR A 75 -3.36 21.80 1.69
N THR A 76 -3.74 20.57 2.01
CA THR A 76 -5.09 20.23 2.48
C THR A 76 -5.21 20.29 4.01
N ASP A 77 -6.43 20.53 4.51
CA ASP A 77 -6.70 20.55 5.95
C ASP A 77 -6.44 19.19 6.62
N VAL A 78 -6.72 18.08 5.93
CA VAL A 78 -6.46 16.74 6.47
C VAL A 78 -4.97 16.49 6.70
N PHE A 79 -4.12 16.96 5.79
CA PHE A 79 -2.68 16.89 5.94
C PHE A 79 -2.21 17.74 7.12
N GLU A 80 -2.73 18.97 7.24
CA GLU A 80 -2.36 19.88 8.32
C GLU A 80 -2.76 19.32 9.69
N LEU A 81 -3.96 18.76 9.83
CA LEU A 81 -4.40 18.07 11.04
C LEU A 81 -3.50 16.89 11.41
N ALA A 82 -3.11 16.08 10.42
CA ALA A 82 -2.22 14.94 10.64
C ALA A 82 -0.81 15.39 11.07
N LEU A 83 -0.26 16.41 10.41
CA LEU A 83 1.06 16.97 10.73
C LEU A 83 1.10 17.56 12.14
N GLN A 84 0.13 18.41 12.49
CA GLN A 84 0.03 19.01 13.80
C GLN A 84 -0.16 17.94 14.89
N HIS A 85 -1.00 16.94 14.64
CA HIS A 85 -1.15 15.82 15.57
C HIS A 85 0.18 15.11 15.83
N CYS A 86 0.95 14.81 14.78
CA CYS A 86 2.26 14.19 14.92
C CYS A 86 3.25 15.07 15.70
N GLN A 87 3.28 16.37 15.43
CA GLN A 87 4.19 17.32 16.10
C GLN A 87 3.85 17.54 17.58
N HIS A 88 2.56 17.51 17.95
CA HIS A 88 2.13 17.76 19.33
C HIS A 88 2.17 16.51 20.22
N MET A 89 1.92 15.31 19.66
CA MET A 89 1.75 14.10 20.46
C MET A 89 3.02 13.28 20.63
N TYR A 90 4.01 13.45 19.76
CA TYR A 90 5.20 12.60 19.74
C TYR A 90 6.47 13.42 19.97
N ALA A 91 7.47 12.77 20.56
CA ALA A 91 8.79 13.39 20.72
C ALA A 91 9.43 13.65 19.34
N PRO A 92 10.13 14.78 19.17
CA PRO A 92 10.80 15.09 17.92
C PRO A 92 11.92 14.10 17.64
N ASP A 93 11.97 13.61 16.40
CA ASP A 93 12.99 12.72 15.86
C ASP A 93 13.17 13.10 14.37
N ASP A 94 13.92 14.17 14.12
CA ASP A 94 13.93 14.91 12.86
C ASP A 94 14.70 14.22 11.72
N ILE A 95 14.31 12.99 11.38
CA ILE A 95 15.01 12.15 10.40
C ILE A 95 14.43 12.35 9.01
N SER A 96 13.14 12.09 8.82
CA SER A 96 12.55 11.93 7.49
C SER A 96 11.76 13.17 7.07
N SER A 97 11.85 13.52 5.80
CA SER A 97 11.31 14.77 5.25
C SER A 97 9.78 14.76 5.15
N VAL A 98 9.14 15.89 5.44
CA VAL A 98 7.69 16.10 5.25
C VAL A 98 7.42 16.80 3.91
N TYR A 99 6.51 16.26 3.09
CA TYR A 99 6.17 16.81 1.78
C TYR A 99 5.66 18.24 1.86
N GLY A 100 6.12 19.10 0.94
CA GLY A 100 5.66 20.49 0.83
C GLY A 100 5.97 21.40 2.02
N ARG A 101 6.73 20.92 3.02
CA ARG A 101 7.12 21.68 4.22
C ARG A 101 8.64 21.72 4.35
N ARG A 102 9.26 22.68 3.66
CA ARG A 102 10.72 22.83 3.64
C ARG A 102 11.28 22.91 5.07
N GLY A 103 12.23 22.02 5.38
CA GLY A 103 12.89 21.97 6.68
C GLY A 103 12.12 21.22 7.77
N SER A 104 10.83 20.89 7.55
CA SER A 104 10.07 20.06 8.48
C SER A 104 10.47 18.60 8.33
N ARG A 105 10.82 17.97 9.44
CA ARG A 105 11.13 16.54 9.53
C ARG A 105 10.34 15.91 10.69
N LEU A 106 10.16 14.61 10.62
CA LEU A 106 9.51 13.79 11.65
C LEU A 106 10.25 12.45 11.75
N SER A 107 9.88 11.65 12.76
CA SER A 107 10.35 10.27 12.82
C SER A 107 9.94 9.52 11.55
N PRO A 108 10.68 8.50 11.09
CA PRO A 108 10.43 7.87 9.80
C PRO A 108 9.01 7.34 9.61
N THR A 109 8.45 6.70 10.63
CA THR A 109 7.06 6.19 10.59
C THR A 109 6.04 7.33 10.56
N LEU A 110 6.27 8.43 11.28
CA LEU A 110 5.39 9.59 11.27
C LEU A 110 5.51 10.40 9.96
N ALA A 111 6.70 10.51 9.38
CA ALA A 111 6.90 11.10 8.05
C ALA A 111 6.18 10.28 6.97
N ALA A 112 6.32 8.95 7.00
CA ALA A 112 5.60 8.05 6.10
C ALA A 112 4.08 8.22 6.25
N PHE A 113 3.58 8.36 7.48
CA PHE A 113 2.17 8.63 7.76
C PHE A 113 1.67 9.94 7.11
N VAL A 114 2.30 11.07 7.43
CA VAL A 114 1.82 12.38 6.94
C VAL A 114 1.99 12.51 5.42
N ASN A 115 3.04 11.93 4.84
CA ASN A 115 3.26 11.93 3.40
C ASN A 115 2.29 11.00 2.66
N GLY A 116 1.90 9.87 3.26
CA GLY A 116 0.81 9.03 2.75
C GLY A 116 -0.54 9.73 2.81
N VAL A 117 -0.84 10.43 3.91
CA VAL A 117 -2.02 11.31 4.01
C VAL A 117 -2.00 12.37 2.92
N ALA A 118 -0.87 13.04 2.69
CA ALA A 118 -0.74 14.05 1.65
C ALA A 118 -1.09 13.45 0.27
N THR A 119 -0.50 12.30 -0.06
CA THR A 119 -0.67 11.63 -1.36
C THR A 119 -2.13 11.30 -1.67
N HIS A 120 -2.90 10.88 -0.66
CA HIS A 120 -4.31 10.48 -0.84
C HIS A 120 -5.33 11.54 -0.41
N SER A 121 -4.89 12.72 0.02
CA SER A 121 -5.74 13.77 0.61
C SER A 121 -6.85 14.27 -0.31
N MET A 122 -6.61 14.23 -1.63
CA MET A 122 -7.52 14.75 -2.66
C MET A 122 -8.16 13.64 -3.50
N ASP A 123 -7.94 12.36 -3.17
CA ASP A 123 -8.31 11.22 -4.02
C ASP A 123 -7.83 11.43 -5.47
N PHE A 124 -6.57 11.82 -5.65
CA PHE A 124 -5.98 12.19 -6.95
C PHE A 124 -4.83 11.29 -7.39
N ASP A 125 -4.32 10.47 -6.48
CA ASP A 125 -3.31 9.45 -6.73
C ASP A 125 -3.78 8.35 -7.68
N ASP A 126 -2.80 7.60 -8.18
CA ASP A 126 -2.99 6.50 -9.11
C ASP A 126 -3.96 5.41 -8.60
N THR A 127 -4.50 4.68 -9.55
CA THR A 127 -5.45 3.59 -9.33
C THR A 127 -5.02 2.36 -10.11
N TRP A 128 -5.37 1.19 -9.60
CA TRP A 128 -5.03 -0.08 -10.25
C TRP A 128 -6.18 -1.06 -10.29
N HIS A 129 -5.95 -2.19 -10.96
CA HIS A 129 -6.88 -3.32 -11.04
C HIS A 129 -6.16 -4.63 -10.67
N PRO A 130 -6.63 -5.40 -9.67
CA PRO A 130 -7.80 -5.19 -8.80
C PRO A 130 -7.78 -3.86 -8.00
N ALA A 131 -8.94 -3.41 -7.52
CA ALA A 131 -9.17 -2.01 -7.12
C ALA A 131 -8.33 -1.58 -5.90
N THR A 132 -7.30 -0.76 -6.11
CA THR A 132 -6.48 -0.17 -5.04
C THR A 132 -5.80 1.14 -5.49
N HIS A 133 -5.10 1.78 -4.55
CA HIS A 133 -4.25 2.97 -4.70
C HIS A 133 -2.82 2.60 -4.26
N PRO A 134 -2.04 1.94 -5.13
CA PRO A 134 -0.91 1.15 -4.67
C PRO A 134 0.34 1.97 -4.34
N SER A 135 0.54 3.11 -5.01
CA SER A 135 1.77 3.89 -4.87
C SER A 135 1.80 4.72 -3.59
N GLY A 136 0.66 5.27 -3.18
CA GLY A 136 0.56 6.12 -2.00
C GLY A 136 0.91 5.41 -0.70
N ALA A 137 0.70 4.09 -0.62
CA ALA A 137 1.10 3.30 0.54
C ALA A 137 2.62 3.01 0.55
N VAL A 138 3.23 2.76 -0.61
CA VAL A 138 4.62 2.28 -0.70
C VAL A 138 5.62 3.42 -0.74
N LEU A 139 5.39 4.42 -1.59
CA LEU A 139 6.38 5.46 -1.86
C LEU A 139 6.79 6.26 -0.59
N PRO A 140 5.85 6.73 0.25
CA PRO A 140 6.21 7.45 1.47
C PRO A 140 7.03 6.62 2.45
N ALA A 141 6.74 5.33 2.56
CA ALA A 141 7.46 4.42 3.45
C ALA A 141 8.90 4.17 2.97
N VAL A 142 9.09 3.91 1.68
CA VAL A 142 10.42 3.69 1.09
C VAL A 142 11.27 4.95 1.16
N LEU A 143 10.70 6.14 0.92
CA LEU A 143 11.41 7.42 1.06
C LEU A 143 11.79 7.70 2.52
N ALA A 144 10.86 7.50 3.46
CA ALA A 144 11.15 7.70 4.87
C ALA A 144 12.24 6.75 5.38
N LEU A 145 12.19 5.48 4.97
CA LEU A 145 13.23 4.50 5.28
C LEU A 145 14.58 4.86 4.64
N SER A 146 14.58 5.39 3.42
CA SER A 146 15.81 5.86 2.76
C SER A 146 16.47 7.02 3.53
N ASP A 147 15.67 7.92 4.12
CA ASP A 147 16.17 8.99 4.98
C ASP A 147 16.83 8.46 6.27
N MET A 148 16.46 7.27 6.75
CA MET A 148 17.12 6.60 7.90
C MET A 148 18.53 6.08 7.58
N MET A 149 18.93 6.06 6.30
CA MET A 149 20.17 5.44 5.83
C MET A 149 21.14 6.48 5.23
N PRO A 150 21.54 7.55 5.95
CA PRO A 150 22.32 8.64 5.36
C PRO A 150 23.70 8.18 4.85
N ASN A 151 24.29 7.17 5.48
CA ASN A 151 25.60 6.62 5.12
C ASN A 151 25.53 5.44 4.14
N SER A 152 24.32 4.99 3.80
CA SER A 152 24.07 3.83 2.95
C SER A 152 22.80 4.05 2.13
N LYS A 153 22.67 5.23 1.53
CA LYS A 153 21.48 5.59 0.74
C LYS A 153 21.31 4.60 -0.42
N PRO A 154 20.08 4.10 -0.65
CA PRO A 154 19.84 3.19 -1.75
C PRO A 154 20.08 3.88 -3.10
N SER A 155 20.60 3.13 -4.06
CA SER A 155 20.70 3.61 -5.44
C SER A 155 19.30 3.72 -6.07
N GLY A 156 19.17 4.47 -7.18
CA GLY A 156 17.91 4.54 -7.93
C GLY A 156 17.34 3.16 -8.31
N PRO A 157 18.17 2.22 -8.82
CA PRO A 157 17.75 0.83 -9.06
C PRO A 157 17.27 0.09 -7.81
N ASP A 158 17.97 0.20 -6.67
CA ASP A 158 17.55 -0.46 -5.42
C ASP A 158 16.21 0.10 -4.92
N PHE A 159 16.05 1.42 -5.01
CA PHE A 159 14.81 2.12 -4.67
C PHE A 159 13.64 1.66 -5.55
N LEU A 160 13.84 1.63 -6.87
CA LEU A 160 12.81 1.18 -7.81
C LEU A 160 12.49 -0.30 -7.65
N LEU A 161 13.47 -1.14 -7.30
CA LEU A 161 13.23 -2.54 -6.98
C LEU A 161 12.36 -2.69 -5.73
N ALA A 162 12.71 -2.03 -4.62
CA ALA A 162 11.90 -2.04 -3.41
C ALA A 162 10.48 -1.55 -3.67
N PHE A 163 10.33 -0.44 -4.40
CA PHE A 163 9.03 0.08 -4.80
C PHE A 163 8.22 -0.97 -5.59
N ASN A 164 8.79 -1.56 -6.63
CA ASN A 164 8.10 -2.57 -7.44
C ASN A 164 7.76 -3.84 -6.66
N VAL A 165 8.58 -4.27 -5.71
CA VAL A 165 8.22 -5.37 -4.81
C VAL A 165 6.96 -5.04 -4.02
N GLY A 166 6.85 -3.82 -3.50
CA GLY A 166 5.63 -3.39 -2.80
C GLY A 166 4.38 -3.39 -3.69
N ILE A 167 4.51 -3.00 -4.96
CA ILE A 167 3.41 -3.02 -5.94
C ILE A 167 3.03 -4.45 -6.32
N GLU A 168 4.03 -5.30 -6.59
CA GLU A 168 3.86 -6.70 -6.97
C GLU A 168 3.09 -7.45 -5.88
N ILE A 169 3.54 -7.34 -4.63
CA ILE A 169 2.94 -8.04 -3.49
C ILE A 169 1.49 -7.58 -3.28
N GLN A 170 1.20 -6.28 -3.43
CA GLN A 170 -0.18 -5.79 -3.36
C GLN A 170 -1.09 -6.45 -4.38
N GLY A 171 -0.67 -6.47 -5.65
CA GLY A 171 -1.48 -7.01 -6.73
C GLY A 171 -1.66 -8.52 -6.62
N ARG A 172 -0.60 -9.25 -6.26
CA ARG A 172 -0.64 -10.71 -6.09
C ARG A 172 -1.56 -11.11 -4.95
N LEU A 173 -1.50 -10.41 -3.81
CA LEU A 173 -2.40 -10.66 -2.68
C LEU A 173 -3.87 -10.40 -3.02
N MET A 174 -4.17 -9.38 -3.84
CA MET A 174 -5.55 -9.15 -4.29
C MET A 174 -6.07 -10.24 -5.24
N ARG A 175 -5.18 -10.97 -5.93
CA ARG A 175 -5.59 -12.10 -6.80
C ARG A 175 -6.03 -13.33 -6.00
N PHE A 176 -5.83 -13.35 -4.68
CA PHE A 176 -6.33 -14.42 -3.81
C PHE A 176 -7.84 -14.38 -3.59
N SER A 177 -8.57 -13.43 -4.18
CA SER A 177 -10.02 -13.32 -4.00
C SER A 177 -10.67 -12.72 -5.25
N HIS A 178 -11.79 -13.30 -5.70
CA HIS A 178 -12.54 -12.70 -6.81
C HIS A 178 -13.26 -11.43 -6.36
N GLU A 179 -13.63 -11.32 -5.07
CA GLU A 179 -14.25 -10.11 -4.53
C GLU A 179 -13.40 -8.85 -4.76
N ALA A 180 -12.06 -8.98 -4.73
CA ALA A 180 -11.11 -7.87 -4.89
C ALA A 180 -11.20 -7.20 -6.29
N HIS A 181 -11.72 -7.90 -7.29
CA HIS A 181 -11.93 -7.38 -8.65
C HIS A 181 -13.16 -6.47 -8.75
N ASN A 182 -13.99 -6.42 -7.72
CA ASN A 182 -15.18 -5.58 -7.65
C ASN A 182 -14.94 -4.30 -6.83
N ILE A 183 -15.91 -3.38 -6.86
CA ILE A 183 -15.88 -2.22 -5.95
C ILE A 183 -15.99 -2.74 -4.50
N PRO A 184 -15.05 -2.37 -3.61
CA PRO A 184 -15.00 -2.89 -2.25
C PRO A 184 -16.22 -2.48 -1.43
N LYS A 185 -16.76 -3.44 -0.67
CA LYS A 185 -17.94 -3.25 0.20
C LYS A 185 -17.62 -3.27 1.69
N ARG A 186 -16.55 -3.97 2.09
CA ARG A 186 -16.19 -4.23 3.49
C ARG A 186 -14.99 -3.40 3.92
N PHE A 187 -13.79 -3.80 3.49
CA PHE A 187 -12.55 -3.08 3.78
C PHE A 187 -12.10 -2.22 2.61
N HIS A 188 -11.38 -1.14 2.90
CA HIS A 188 -10.71 -0.31 1.91
C HIS A 188 -9.39 -0.98 1.49
N PRO A 189 -9.26 -1.53 0.27
CA PRO A 189 -8.10 -2.33 -0.12
C PRO A 189 -6.74 -1.67 0.12
N PRO A 190 -6.56 -0.34 -0.10
CA PRO A 190 -5.28 0.30 0.18
C PRO A 190 -4.83 0.26 1.65
N SER A 191 -5.75 0.09 2.61
CA SER A 191 -5.42 -0.12 4.03
C SER A 191 -5.10 -1.58 4.39
N VAL A 192 -5.40 -2.51 3.48
CA VAL A 192 -5.17 -3.95 3.64
C VAL A 192 -3.91 -4.33 2.89
N VAL A 193 -3.97 -4.36 1.56
CA VAL A 193 -2.83 -4.75 0.73
C VAL A 193 -1.76 -3.67 0.72
N GLY A 194 -2.10 -2.39 0.83
CA GLY A 194 -1.10 -1.32 0.86
C GLY A 194 -0.14 -1.43 2.06
N THR A 195 -0.64 -1.85 3.23
CA THR A 195 0.19 -2.12 4.41
C THR A 195 1.16 -3.27 4.15
N MET A 196 0.68 -4.34 3.52
CA MET A 196 1.50 -5.50 3.11
C MET A 196 2.56 -5.10 2.07
N GLY A 197 2.19 -4.28 1.09
CA GLY A 197 3.10 -3.75 0.07
C GLY A 197 4.18 -2.85 0.65
N SER A 198 3.80 -1.96 1.58
CA SER A 198 4.76 -1.11 2.29
C SER A 198 5.74 -1.95 3.12
N ALA A 199 5.26 -2.99 3.80
CA ALA A 199 6.12 -3.92 4.54
C ALA A 199 7.08 -4.68 3.61
N ALA A 200 6.58 -5.22 2.50
CA ALA A 200 7.40 -5.92 1.53
C ALA A 200 8.48 -5.03 0.90
N ALA A 201 8.12 -3.81 0.50
CA ALA A 201 9.06 -2.83 -0.06
C ALA A 201 10.14 -2.45 0.95
N CYS A 202 9.76 -2.18 2.20
CA CYS A 202 10.71 -1.82 3.25
C CYS A 202 11.61 -3.01 3.64
N ALA A 203 11.05 -4.23 3.71
CA ALA A 203 11.82 -5.46 3.94
C ALA A 203 12.84 -5.70 2.82
N ARG A 204 12.45 -5.49 1.56
CA ARG A 204 13.37 -5.56 0.41
C ARG A 204 14.48 -4.52 0.54
N LEU A 205 14.16 -3.27 0.86
CA LEU A 205 15.15 -2.20 0.95
C LEU A 205 16.13 -2.41 2.11
N LEU A 206 15.67 -3.02 3.21
CA LEU A 206 16.49 -3.43 4.36
C LEU A 206 17.33 -4.68 4.07
N SER A 207 17.17 -5.33 2.91
CA SER A 207 17.81 -6.60 2.56
C SER A 207 17.59 -7.69 3.63
N LEU A 208 16.35 -7.80 4.12
CA LEU A 208 15.97 -8.84 5.08
C LEU A 208 16.02 -10.22 4.42
N ASP A 209 16.29 -11.26 5.22
CA ASP A 209 16.24 -12.64 4.73
C ASP A 209 14.79 -13.12 4.50
N HIS A 210 14.63 -14.30 3.88
CA HIS A 210 13.31 -14.83 3.52
C HIS A 210 12.38 -15.01 4.73
N SER A 211 12.92 -15.38 5.90
CA SER A 211 12.16 -15.61 7.12
C SER A 211 11.68 -14.27 7.70
N GLN A 212 12.59 -13.30 7.78
CA GLN A 212 12.27 -11.94 8.20
C GLN A 212 11.26 -11.27 7.25
N CYS A 213 11.34 -11.50 5.94
CA CYS A 213 10.35 -11.01 4.99
C CYS A 213 8.97 -11.62 5.24
N SER A 214 8.91 -12.93 5.52
CA SER A 214 7.67 -13.62 5.89
C SER A 214 7.06 -13.03 7.18
N HIS A 215 7.89 -12.79 8.19
CA HIS A 215 7.44 -12.18 9.44
C HIS A 215 7.01 -10.72 9.26
N ALA A 216 7.66 -9.94 8.38
CA ALA A 216 7.24 -8.58 8.05
C ALA A 216 5.82 -8.56 7.48
N LEU A 217 5.49 -9.48 6.56
CA LEU A 217 4.13 -9.63 6.03
C LEU A 217 3.14 -10.05 7.13
N ALA A 218 3.52 -11.00 7.99
CA ALA A 218 2.64 -11.49 9.05
C ALA A 218 2.35 -10.43 10.13
N ILE A 219 3.33 -9.60 10.48
CA ILE A 219 3.13 -8.44 11.36
C ILE A 219 2.24 -7.41 10.67
N ALA A 220 2.50 -7.10 9.39
CA ALA A 220 1.71 -6.14 8.62
C ALA A 220 0.24 -6.55 8.50
N ALA A 221 -0.05 -7.85 8.33
CA ALA A 221 -1.42 -8.35 8.30
C ALA A 221 -2.19 -8.05 9.61
N SER A 222 -1.51 -8.12 10.75
CA SER A 222 -2.10 -7.78 12.06
C SER A 222 -2.32 -6.28 12.27
N LEU A 223 -1.66 -5.44 11.47
CA LEU A 223 -1.77 -3.99 11.49
C LEU A 223 -2.69 -3.45 10.37
N SER A 224 -3.30 -4.33 9.60
CA SER A 224 -4.06 -3.99 8.40
C SER A 224 -5.56 -3.86 8.65
N GLY A 225 -6.22 -3.05 7.82
CA GLY A 225 -7.67 -2.97 7.73
C GLY A 225 -8.27 -1.63 8.17
N ALA A 226 -9.10 -1.06 7.30
CA ALA A 226 -9.98 0.05 7.59
C ALA A 226 -11.30 -0.11 6.82
N PRO A 227 -12.44 0.26 7.40
CA PRO A 227 -13.75 0.05 6.77
C PRO A 227 -14.01 1.01 5.61
N MET A 228 -14.79 0.56 4.62
CA MET A 228 -15.23 1.38 3.49
C MET A 228 -16.14 2.55 3.89
N ALA A 229 -16.77 2.50 5.07
CA ALA A 229 -17.68 3.55 5.54
C ALA A 229 -17.02 4.94 5.60
N ASN A 230 -15.70 4.98 5.81
CA ASN A 230 -14.93 6.23 5.88
C ASN A 230 -14.44 6.74 4.53
N ALA A 231 -14.68 6.00 3.43
CA ALA A 231 -14.20 6.35 2.10
C ALA A 231 -14.73 7.68 1.55
N ALA A 232 -15.83 8.20 2.10
CA ALA A 232 -16.42 9.50 1.72
C ALA A 232 -16.18 10.61 2.76
N THR A 233 -15.21 10.43 3.66
CA THR A 233 -14.93 11.36 4.76
C THR A 233 -13.50 11.89 4.68
N GLN A 234 -13.21 12.93 5.46
CA GLN A 234 -11.84 13.44 5.65
C GLN A 234 -10.89 12.40 6.25
N SER A 235 -11.38 11.26 6.76
CA SER A 235 -10.53 10.19 7.29
C SER A 235 -10.01 9.21 6.24
N LYS A 236 -10.56 9.17 5.01
CA LYS A 236 -10.07 8.28 3.93
C LYS A 236 -8.55 8.38 3.70
N PRO A 237 -7.93 9.58 3.66
CA PRO A 237 -6.48 9.71 3.46
C PRO A 237 -5.63 9.06 4.55
N LEU A 238 -6.15 8.96 5.78
CA LEU A 238 -5.46 8.26 6.87
C LEU A 238 -5.33 6.77 6.60
N HIS A 239 -6.15 6.17 5.72
CA HIS A 239 -6.00 4.77 5.32
C HIS A 239 -4.64 4.55 4.63
N ILE A 240 -4.24 5.46 3.74
CA ILE A 240 -2.95 5.40 3.03
C ILE A 240 -1.80 5.76 3.97
N GLY A 241 -1.94 6.82 4.76
CA GLY A 241 -0.94 7.17 5.77
C GLY A 241 -0.66 6.02 6.74
N ASN A 242 -1.71 5.35 7.23
CA ASN A 242 -1.56 4.20 8.11
C ASN A 242 -0.92 3.02 7.39
N ALA A 243 -1.33 2.72 6.16
CA ALA A 243 -0.70 1.66 5.37
C ALA A 243 0.81 1.88 5.20
N SER A 244 1.24 3.11 4.88
CA SER A 244 2.65 3.46 4.79
C SER A 244 3.39 3.28 6.12
N ARG A 245 2.90 3.88 7.20
CA ARG A 245 3.62 3.85 8.48
C ARG A 245 3.67 2.45 9.09
N LEU A 246 2.56 1.72 9.04
CA LEU A 246 2.43 0.42 9.70
C LEU A 246 3.15 -0.67 8.92
N GLY A 247 3.22 -0.57 7.59
CA GLY A 247 4.07 -1.45 6.79
C GLY A 247 5.56 -1.21 7.05
N LEU A 248 6.00 0.06 7.10
CA LEU A 248 7.37 0.39 7.51
C LEU A 248 7.69 -0.14 8.91
N GLU A 249 6.79 0.06 9.87
CA GLU A 249 6.94 -0.43 11.24
C GLU A 249 7.03 -1.97 11.29
N ALA A 250 6.20 -2.68 10.52
CA ALA A 250 6.25 -4.14 10.43
C ALA A 250 7.61 -4.66 9.94
N ALA A 251 8.17 -4.04 8.88
CA ALA A 251 9.50 -4.39 8.37
C ALA A 251 10.60 -4.08 9.40
N LEU A 252 10.50 -2.94 10.10
CA LEU A 252 11.43 -2.56 11.16
C LEU A 252 11.37 -3.51 12.37
N LEU A 253 10.20 -4.00 12.74
CA LEU A 253 10.03 -4.98 13.82
C LEU A 253 10.60 -6.35 13.40
N ALA A 254 10.30 -6.81 12.19
CA ALA A 254 10.85 -8.06 11.65
C ALA A 254 12.39 -8.01 11.56
N SER A 255 12.96 -6.87 11.15
CA SER A 255 14.43 -6.67 11.13
C SER A 255 15.09 -6.81 12.50
N ARG A 256 14.33 -6.62 13.58
CA ARG A 256 14.76 -6.80 14.98
C ARG A 256 14.48 -8.20 15.53
N GLY A 257 13.97 -9.11 14.69
CA GLY A 257 13.67 -10.49 15.07
C GLY A 257 12.30 -10.68 15.72
N LEU A 258 11.34 -9.75 15.55
CA LEU A 258 9.96 -10.03 15.94
C LEU A 258 9.39 -11.09 14.99
N GLU A 259 8.95 -12.21 15.56
CA GLU A 259 8.30 -13.30 14.84
C GLU A 259 6.77 -13.14 14.85
N ALA A 260 6.13 -13.63 13.79
CA ALA A 260 4.67 -13.70 13.62
C ALA A 260 4.28 -14.96 12.83
N SER A 261 2.98 -15.17 12.59
CA SER A 261 2.47 -16.43 12.00
C SER A 261 3.18 -16.80 10.69
N PRO A 262 3.81 -17.98 10.57
CA PRO A 262 4.46 -18.43 9.34
C PRO A 262 3.45 -18.92 8.28
N LEU A 263 2.15 -18.84 8.57
CA LEU A 263 1.05 -19.30 7.73
C LEU A 263 0.01 -18.18 7.52
N VAL A 264 0.42 -16.91 7.63
CA VAL A 264 -0.53 -15.78 7.60
C VAL A 264 -1.26 -15.65 6.26
N LEU A 265 -0.61 -16.00 5.15
CA LEU A 265 -1.21 -15.98 3.81
C LEU A 265 -1.86 -17.31 3.43
N ASP A 266 -1.61 -18.37 4.19
CA ASP A 266 -2.09 -19.71 3.91
C ASP A 266 -3.54 -19.89 4.37
N ALA A 267 -4.30 -20.71 3.66
CA ALA A 267 -5.65 -21.09 4.07
C ALA A 267 -5.58 -22.19 5.13
N VAL A 268 -5.61 -21.80 6.41
CA VAL A 268 -5.54 -22.74 7.55
C VAL A 268 -6.93 -22.98 8.13
N ALA A 269 -7.40 -24.23 8.11
CA ALA A 269 -8.71 -24.57 8.64
C ALA A 269 -8.86 -24.17 10.13
N GLY A 270 -9.90 -23.40 10.42
CA GLY A 270 -10.29 -23.01 11.79
C GLY A 270 -9.54 -21.82 12.40
N VAL A 271 -8.59 -21.20 11.68
CA VAL A 271 -7.89 -19.99 12.11
C VAL A 271 -7.72 -19.05 10.92
N ALA A 272 -8.39 -17.90 10.96
CA ALA A 272 -8.22 -16.88 9.93
C ALA A 272 -6.83 -16.22 10.03
N GLY A 273 -6.13 -16.17 8.90
CA GLY A 273 -4.99 -15.30 8.62
C GLY A 273 -5.43 -14.10 7.78
N PHE A 274 -4.84 -13.95 6.60
CA PHE A 274 -5.15 -12.86 5.66
C PHE A 274 -6.53 -13.02 4.99
N ASP A 275 -7.10 -14.22 5.00
CA ASP A 275 -8.50 -14.50 4.65
C ASP A 275 -9.50 -13.75 5.54
N ALA A 276 -9.10 -13.23 6.71
CA ALA A 276 -9.97 -12.37 7.52
C ALA A 276 -10.50 -11.13 6.75
N PHE A 277 -9.80 -10.72 5.69
CA PHE A 277 -10.14 -9.56 4.86
C PHE A 277 -11.00 -9.90 3.63
N TYR A 278 -11.13 -11.18 3.25
CA TYR A 278 -11.78 -11.62 2.01
C TYR A 278 -12.73 -12.79 2.23
N GLU A 279 -13.92 -12.80 1.63
CA GLU A 279 -14.88 -13.90 1.82
C GLU A 279 -14.54 -15.16 1.00
N ASP A 280 -13.99 -14.98 -0.20
CA ASP A 280 -13.68 -16.04 -1.16
C ASP A 280 -12.17 -16.24 -1.36
N TYR A 281 -11.46 -16.48 -0.25
CA TYR A 281 -10.00 -16.53 -0.21
C TYR A 281 -9.41 -17.84 -0.76
N VAL A 282 -8.58 -17.72 -1.79
CA VAL A 282 -7.87 -18.80 -2.49
C VAL A 282 -6.40 -18.38 -2.68
N PRO A 283 -5.52 -18.69 -1.73
CA PRO A 283 -4.13 -18.27 -1.79
C PRO A 283 -3.32 -19.15 -2.76
N GLU A 284 -2.39 -18.52 -3.48
CA GLU A 284 -1.48 -19.17 -4.43
C GLU A 284 -0.03 -18.83 -4.10
N PRO A 285 0.90 -19.81 -4.15
CA PRO A 285 2.32 -19.55 -3.92
C PRO A 285 2.90 -18.65 -5.02
N LEU A 286 3.92 -17.87 -4.67
CA LEU A 286 4.68 -17.07 -5.61
C LEU A 286 5.99 -17.79 -5.97
N GLU A 287 6.24 -17.97 -7.26
CA GLU A 287 7.46 -18.62 -7.73
C GLU A 287 8.72 -17.82 -7.37
N SER A 288 9.83 -18.52 -7.15
CA SER A 288 11.13 -17.88 -6.99
C SER A 288 11.47 -17.00 -8.20
N PRO A 289 11.97 -15.78 -7.99
CA PRO A 289 12.24 -14.86 -9.07
C PRO A 289 13.41 -15.37 -9.91
N ASN A 290 13.19 -15.48 -11.21
CA ASN A 290 14.17 -15.85 -12.22
C ASN A 290 14.11 -14.86 -13.39
N ASP A 291 15.00 -15.00 -14.38
CA ASP A 291 15.08 -14.09 -15.53
C ASP A 291 13.80 -14.09 -16.40
N GLY A 292 12.90 -15.06 -16.22
CA GLY A 292 11.58 -15.13 -16.85
C GLY A 292 10.41 -14.66 -15.97
N HIS A 293 10.66 -14.14 -14.76
CA HIS A 293 9.58 -13.65 -13.89
C HIS A 293 8.87 -12.45 -14.52
N VAL A 294 7.53 -12.53 -14.63
CA VAL A 294 6.69 -11.47 -15.19
C VAL A 294 6.03 -10.71 -14.03
N PHE A 295 6.48 -9.48 -13.79
CA PHE A 295 5.83 -8.56 -12.86
C PHE A 295 4.42 -8.21 -13.37
N LEU A 296 3.49 -7.99 -12.45
CA LEU A 296 2.12 -7.58 -12.77
C LEU A 296 2.06 -6.29 -13.59
N LEU A 297 3.02 -5.40 -13.35
CA LEU A 297 3.20 -4.15 -14.10
C LEU A 297 3.66 -4.37 -15.55
N GLU A 298 3.99 -5.57 -16.00
CA GLU A 298 4.17 -5.88 -17.42
C GLU A 298 2.82 -5.97 -18.13
N GLU A 299 1.87 -6.65 -17.50
CA GLU A 299 0.58 -7.01 -18.07
C GLU A 299 -0.47 -5.92 -17.85
N GLN A 300 -0.43 -5.24 -16.70
CA GLN A 300 -1.46 -4.31 -16.26
C GLN A 300 -0.87 -2.96 -15.88
N ASP A 301 -1.17 -1.94 -16.69
CA ASP A 301 -0.77 -0.56 -16.41
C ASP A 301 -1.62 0.09 -15.31
N MET A 302 -1.15 1.23 -14.82
CA MET A 302 -1.80 2.06 -13.80
C MET A 302 -2.71 3.13 -14.44
N GLY A 303 -3.82 3.42 -13.76
CA GLY A 303 -4.71 4.52 -14.09
C GLY A 303 -4.28 5.81 -13.39
N PHE A 304 -3.80 6.79 -14.15
CA PHE A 304 -3.48 8.13 -13.65
C PHE A 304 -4.68 9.07 -13.78
N LYS A 305 -5.05 9.72 -12.69
CA LYS A 305 -6.21 10.61 -12.66
C LYS A 305 -5.88 11.95 -13.33
N ARG A 306 -6.83 12.47 -14.10
CA ARG A 306 -6.80 13.81 -14.73
C ARG A 306 -7.27 14.94 -13.81
N PHE A 307 -8.11 14.64 -12.82
CA PHE A 307 -8.62 15.59 -11.82
C PHE A 307 -8.89 14.87 -10.49
N PRO A 308 -8.88 15.58 -9.34
CA PRO A 308 -8.98 14.99 -8.00
C PRO A 308 -10.41 14.52 -7.69
N ALA A 309 -10.72 13.27 -8.04
CA ALA A 309 -12.00 12.64 -7.76
C ALA A 309 -11.91 11.11 -7.79
N HIS A 310 -12.95 10.45 -7.29
CA HIS A 310 -13.12 9.01 -7.45
C HIS A 310 -13.07 8.62 -8.93
N LEU A 311 -12.40 7.52 -9.26
CA LEU A 311 -12.13 7.12 -10.66
C LEU A 311 -13.39 7.06 -11.53
N GLY A 312 -14.51 6.58 -10.98
CA GLY A 312 -15.82 6.56 -11.64
C GLY A 312 -16.25 7.92 -12.24
N MET A 313 -15.88 9.03 -11.60
CA MET A 313 -16.21 10.39 -12.06
C MET A 313 -15.48 10.78 -13.34
N HIS A 314 -14.37 10.11 -13.68
CA HIS A 314 -13.63 10.39 -14.91
C HIS A 314 -14.44 10.06 -16.14
N TRP A 315 -15.18 8.94 -16.15
CA TRP A 315 -16.10 8.61 -17.24
C TRP A 315 -17.28 9.59 -17.31
N VAL A 316 -17.82 9.99 -16.15
CA VAL A 316 -18.93 10.96 -16.09
C VAL A 316 -18.50 12.32 -16.67
N ALA A 317 -17.33 12.82 -16.26
CA ALA A 317 -16.81 14.09 -16.76
C ALA A 317 -16.46 14.03 -18.24
N ASP A 318 -15.90 12.92 -18.72
CA ASP A 318 -15.56 12.74 -20.14
C ASP A 318 -16.81 12.71 -21.03
N ALA A 319 -17.86 11.99 -20.59
CA ALA A 319 -19.15 11.99 -21.26
C ALA A 319 -19.81 13.38 -21.25
N ALA A 320 -19.80 14.06 -20.10
CA ALA A 320 -20.34 15.42 -19.97
C ALA A 320 -19.59 16.42 -20.86
N ALA A 321 -18.25 16.36 -20.90
CA ALA A 321 -17.43 17.21 -21.76
C ALA A 321 -17.70 16.95 -23.26
N SER A 322 -17.94 15.70 -23.64
CA SER A 322 -18.28 15.33 -25.01
C SER A 322 -19.65 15.87 -25.43
N VAL A 323 -20.67 15.71 -24.57
CA VAL A 323 -22.02 16.26 -24.82
C VAL A 323 -21.99 17.79 -24.81
N HIS A 324 -21.25 18.41 -23.90
CA HIS A 324 -21.16 19.87 -23.81
C HIS A 324 -20.74 20.50 -25.14
N LYS A 325 -19.77 19.94 -25.85
CA LYS A 325 -19.33 20.42 -27.18
C LYS A 325 -20.45 20.47 -28.22
N LEU A 326 -21.46 19.61 -28.09
CA LEU A 326 -22.63 19.59 -28.97
C LEU A 326 -23.71 20.61 -28.56
N LEU A 327 -23.65 21.09 -27.32
CA LEU A 327 -24.66 21.97 -26.73
C LEU A 327 -24.19 23.43 -26.60
N VAL A 328 -22.88 23.70 -26.61
CA VAL A 328 -22.34 25.08 -26.55
C VAL A 328 -22.90 25.90 -27.72
N GLY A 329 -23.48 27.05 -27.40
CA GLY A 329 -24.08 27.96 -28.38
C GLY A 329 -25.55 27.66 -28.72
N LEU A 330 -26.11 26.56 -28.21
CA LEU A 330 -27.54 26.28 -28.32
C LEU A 330 -28.32 27.01 -27.21
N GLY A 331 -29.47 27.60 -27.57
CA GLY A 331 -30.38 28.25 -26.62
C GLY A 331 -31.20 27.27 -25.78
N PRO A 332 -31.93 27.71 -24.75
CA PRO A 332 -32.85 26.85 -24.01
C PRO A 332 -33.89 26.20 -24.94
N GLY A 333 -34.15 24.90 -24.77
CA GLY A 333 -35.23 24.18 -25.48
C GLY A 333 -34.87 23.61 -26.86
N THR A 334 -33.65 23.80 -27.36
CA THR A 334 -33.20 23.26 -28.67
C THR A 334 -32.88 21.78 -28.68
N VAL A 335 -32.69 21.16 -27.51
CA VAL A 335 -32.48 19.71 -27.38
C VAL A 335 -33.69 19.09 -26.71
N SER A 336 -34.33 18.16 -27.41
CA SER A 336 -35.47 17.43 -26.87
C SER A 336 -34.99 16.45 -25.80
N PRO A 337 -35.65 16.34 -24.63
CA PRO A 337 -35.37 15.29 -23.66
C PRO A 337 -35.43 13.88 -24.25
N SER A 338 -36.18 13.66 -25.34
CA SER A 338 -36.23 12.37 -26.04
C SER A 338 -34.92 11.98 -26.73
N GLN A 339 -34.01 12.93 -26.96
CA GLN A 339 -32.68 12.69 -27.52
C GLN A 339 -31.65 12.32 -26.44
N VAL A 340 -32.00 12.47 -25.16
CA VAL A 340 -31.14 12.10 -24.04
C VAL A 340 -31.39 10.63 -23.70
N GLN A 341 -30.57 9.74 -24.25
CA GLN A 341 -30.55 8.35 -23.81
C GLN A 341 -29.87 8.27 -22.45
N ARG A 342 -30.64 7.91 -21.41
CA ARG A 342 -30.07 7.56 -20.10
C ARG A 342 -29.37 6.22 -20.23
N HIS A 343 -28.08 6.23 -20.50
CA HIS A 343 -27.29 5.04 -20.25
C HIS A 343 -27.16 4.88 -18.74
N PRO A 344 -27.50 3.70 -18.17
CA PRO A 344 -27.06 3.38 -16.84
C PRO A 344 -25.55 3.21 -16.92
N ALA A 345 -24.81 4.32 -16.84
CA ALA A 345 -23.44 4.23 -16.40
C ALA A 345 -23.53 3.45 -15.09
N GLN A 346 -22.78 2.36 -14.97
CA GLN A 346 -22.51 1.71 -13.68
C GLN A 346 -21.66 2.67 -12.84
N SER A 347 -22.15 3.89 -12.62
CA SER A 347 -21.70 4.70 -11.51
C SER A 347 -22.12 3.89 -10.28
N PRO A 348 -21.20 3.59 -9.35
CA PRO A 348 -21.66 3.23 -8.02
C PRO A 348 -22.68 4.28 -7.59
N GLN A 349 -23.80 3.86 -7.00
CA GLN A 349 -24.75 4.79 -6.41
C GLN A 349 -24.03 5.53 -5.29
N ILE A 350 -23.34 6.62 -5.63
CA ILE A 350 -22.79 7.55 -4.68
C ILE A 350 -24.03 8.21 -4.08
N LYS A 351 -24.44 7.74 -2.90
CA LYS A 351 -25.37 8.47 -2.03
C LYS A 351 -24.67 9.77 -1.67
N VAL A 352 -24.80 10.78 -2.51
CA VAL A 352 -24.48 12.16 -2.12
C VAL A 352 -25.45 12.46 -0.99
N HIS A 353 -24.96 12.45 0.25
CA HIS A 353 -25.69 13.05 1.34
C HIS A 353 -25.88 14.53 0.94
N GLN A 354 -27.13 14.88 0.61
CA GLN A 354 -27.56 16.26 0.51
C GLN A 354 -27.39 16.88 1.90
N GLN A 355 -26.19 17.35 2.23
CA GLN A 355 -26.05 18.37 3.24
C GLN A 355 -26.59 19.65 2.62
N ALA A 356 -27.74 20.08 3.14
CA ALA A 356 -28.34 21.35 2.79
C ALA A 356 -27.31 22.45 2.97
N ILE A 357 -26.94 23.10 1.88
CA ILE A 357 -26.21 24.37 1.91
C ILE A 357 -27.13 25.36 2.64
N PRO A 358 -26.72 25.95 3.77
CA PRO A 358 -27.50 27.02 4.39
C PRO A 358 -27.58 28.17 3.39
N ARG A 359 -28.81 28.58 3.05
CA ARG A 359 -29.01 29.81 2.28
C ARG A 359 -28.46 30.96 3.13
N ILE A 360 -27.49 31.69 2.58
CA ILE A 360 -27.11 33.03 3.05
C ILE A 360 -28.20 34.01 2.62
#